data_AF-A0A6A4UYC5-F1
#
_entry.id   AF-A0A6A4UYC5-F1
#
_cell.length_a   1.000
_cell.length_b   1.000
_cell.length_c   1.000
_cell.angle_alpha   90.00
_cell.angle_beta   90.00
_cell.angle_gamma   90.00
#
_symmetry.space_group_name_H-M   'P 1'
#
loop_
_entity.id
_entity.type
_entity.pdbx_description
1 polymer ?
#
loop_
_entity_poly.entity_id
_entity_poly.type
_entity_poly.pdbx_seq_one_letter_code
_entity_poly.pdbx_strand_id
1 'polypeptide(L)'
;MLELVTHDRSTSNPNMAGPLDADSEVGHILGRALDRTASLRTGVSQELLVACRPAATARKVVHEELALQWVVASGNSRQLAHANPWFFFELMFKSMVCTLASGGRLDSPRRLRFSERFCDDITTLVDNITKDVVATQARHAAEAAPDVSRLNAALAFFINDLLSVMDRSFVLGLVRLYCREMASQRTTTSGAQLIYLKLDFLRIVCSHEHYFSLNLPFCTPLSGALVAASPTPSVGSASSQSSYLSTLVANERPRFGELSVHFLQQHYLAGLVLQELRATLPPSGRTGGGGSGPGTQRRAVALVRSLLAWHDADPRFQEQCARARVALLYLPLVPIVLDSLDQMFGWGAAAHR
;
A
#
# COMPACT_ATOMS: atom_id res chain seq x y z
N MET A 1 22.16 20.84 -69.25
CA MET A 1 20.98 20.92 -70.13
C MET A 1 19.81 20.37 -69.34
N LEU A 2 18.81 21.22 -69.09
CA LEU A 2 17.54 21.03 -68.37
C LEU A 2 17.55 21.20 -66.83
N GLU A 3 17.23 22.44 -66.46
CA GLU A 3 16.73 22.97 -65.19
C GLU A 3 15.30 22.47 -64.87
N LEU A 4 14.87 22.64 -63.60
CA LEU A 4 13.66 23.40 -63.21
C LEU A 4 13.50 23.36 -61.67
N VAL A 5 13.94 24.42 -60.97
CA VAL A 5 13.15 25.54 -60.41
C VAL A 5 12.65 25.29 -58.97
N THR A 6 13.41 25.84 -58.03
CA THR A 6 13.00 26.22 -56.68
C THR A 6 12.25 27.54 -56.72
N HIS A 7 11.07 27.62 -56.12
CA HIS A 7 10.32 28.88 -56.02
C HIS A 7 10.82 29.72 -54.84
N ASP A 8 11.34 30.90 -55.16
CA ASP A 8 11.57 32.00 -54.23
C ASP A 8 10.24 32.57 -53.73
N ARG A 9 10.16 32.85 -52.42
CA ARG A 9 9.16 33.77 -51.86
C ARG A 9 9.85 35.07 -51.48
N SER A 10 9.34 36.13 -52.10
CA SER A 10 9.82 37.50 -52.08
C SER A 10 10.01 38.10 -50.69
N THR A 11 11.16 38.76 -50.54
CA THR A 11 11.50 39.70 -49.47
C THR A 11 11.01 41.10 -49.83
N SER A 12 10.15 41.68 -49.00
CA SER A 12 9.72 43.08 -49.11
C SER A 12 10.12 43.83 -47.84
N ASN A 13 11.37 44.28 -47.76
CA ASN A 13 11.76 45.59 -47.21
C ASN A 13 13.30 45.71 -47.11
N PRO A 14 13.92 46.67 -47.83
CA PRO A 14 15.33 47.00 -47.67
C PRO A 14 15.52 48.14 -46.65
N ASN A 15 16.71 48.22 -46.06
CA ASN A 15 17.28 49.28 -45.22
C ASN A 15 16.99 49.25 -43.70
N MET A 16 17.80 48.49 -42.96
CA MET A 16 18.78 49.09 -42.05
C MET A 16 19.92 48.09 -41.77
N ALA A 17 21.15 48.50 -42.10
CA ALA A 17 22.37 47.75 -41.85
C ALA A 17 22.89 48.01 -40.43
N GLY A 18 23.40 46.97 -39.77
CA GLY A 18 24.22 47.08 -38.56
C GLY A 18 24.23 45.79 -37.72
N PRO A 19 25.38 45.27 -37.26
CA PRO A 19 25.47 44.00 -36.56
C PRO A 19 25.04 44.19 -35.11
N LEU A 20 23.90 43.64 -34.71
CA LEU A 20 23.47 43.64 -33.31
C LEU A 20 23.21 42.21 -32.84
N ASP A 21 23.98 41.88 -31.82
CA ASP A 21 24.02 40.68 -31.00
C ASP A 21 22.62 40.27 -30.53
N ALA A 22 22.21 39.02 -30.78
CA ALA A 22 20.85 38.52 -30.53
C ALA A 22 20.54 38.23 -29.05
N ASP A 23 21.44 38.55 -28.12
CA ASP A 23 21.31 38.23 -26.69
C ASP A 23 20.89 39.41 -25.79
N SER A 24 20.60 40.59 -26.35
CA SER A 24 20.22 41.77 -25.54
C SER A 24 18.70 41.93 -25.29
N GLU A 25 17.83 41.16 -25.97
CA GLU A 25 16.38 41.40 -25.93
C GLU A 25 15.60 40.57 -24.88
N VAL A 26 16.26 39.64 -24.17
CA VAL A 26 15.58 38.76 -23.18
C VAL A 26 15.50 39.40 -21.78
N GLY A 27 16.28 40.46 -21.51
CA GLY A 27 16.30 41.12 -20.19
C GLY A 27 15.08 41.99 -19.85
N HIS A 28 14.37 42.50 -20.87
CA HIS A 28 13.33 43.51 -20.67
C HIS A 28 11.89 42.97 -20.52
N ILE A 29 11.67 41.66 -20.67
CA ILE A 29 10.32 41.06 -20.62
C ILE A 29 9.97 40.47 -19.24
N LEU A 30 10.95 40.18 -18.37
CA LEU A 30 10.72 39.56 -17.05
C LEU A 30 10.48 40.54 -15.88
N GLY A 31 10.35 41.85 -16.15
CA GLY A 31 10.32 42.88 -15.10
C GLY A 31 8.95 43.42 -14.68
N ARG A 32 7.83 42.98 -15.26
CA ARG A 32 6.49 43.50 -14.90
C ARG A 32 5.61 42.42 -14.29
N ALA A 33 5.77 42.22 -12.98
CA ALA A 33 4.72 41.65 -12.15
C ALA A 33 3.50 42.59 -12.19
N LEU A 34 2.39 42.10 -12.74
CA LEU A 34 1.09 42.77 -12.67
C LEU A 34 0.48 42.51 -11.29
N ASP A 35 0.89 43.30 -10.30
CA ASP A 35 0.20 43.37 -9.01
C ASP A 35 -1.09 44.17 -9.17
N ARG A 36 -2.23 43.47 -9.29
CA ARG A 36 -3.56 44.06 -9.14
C ARG A 36 -4.35 43.29 -8.09
N THR A 37 -4.01 43.51 -6.82
CA THR A 37 -4.95 43.58 -5.69
C THR A 37 -4.18 43.75 -4.37
N ALA A 38 -3.87 44.98 -3.99
CA ALA A 38 -3.63 45.35 -2.59
C ALA A 38 -3.81 46.86 -2.46
N SER A 39 -5.04 47.29 -2.19
CA SER A 39 -5.32 48.67 -1.81
C SER A 39 -6.02 48.69 -0.46
N LEU A 40 -5.46 49.51 0.43
CA LEU A 40 -6.00 50.02 1.70
C LEU A 40 -5.91 49.12 2.94
N ARG A 41 -4.81 49.27 3.70
CA ARG A 41 -4.83 49.89 5.05
C ARG A 41 -3.42 50.07 5.65
N THR A 42 -3.09 51.34 5.83
CA THR A 42 -2.19 52.01 6.79
C THR A 42 -1.37 51.15 7.78
N GLY A 43 -0.05 51.15 7.56
CA GLY A 43 0.96 51.66 8.50
C GLY A 43 1.37 50.82 9.71
N VAL A 44 2.50 50.10 9.62
CA VAL A 44 3.50 49.91 10.71
C VAL A 44 4.89 49.62 10.09
N SER A 45 5.85 50.51 10.42
CA SER A 45 7.32 50.39 10.54
C SER A 45 8.18 49.65 9.50
N GLN A 46 9.06 50.45 8.87
CA GLN A 46 10.09 50.13 7.88
C GLN A 46 11.34 49.37 8.43
N GLU A 47 11.27 48.79 9.63
CA GLU A 47 12.39 48.06 10.26
C GLU A 47 12.30 46.52 10.17
N LEU A 48 11.17 45.97 9.70
CA LEU A 48 11.03 44.51 9.47
C LEU A 48 11.47 44.06 8.07
N LEU A 49 11.84 44.98 7.18
CA LEU A 49 12.14 44.70 5.77
C LEU A 49 13.59 44.22 5.52
N VAL A 50 14.44 44.13 6.54
CA VAL A 50 15.83 43.63 6.41
C VAL A 50 15.97 42.17 6.87
N ALA A 51 14.96 41.58 7.53
CA ALA A 51 14.99 40.19 8.00
C ALA A 51 14.38 39.16 7.02
N CYS A 52 13.71 39.61 5.95
CA CYS A 52 13.07 38.73 4.98
C CYS A 52 13.73 38.84 3.61
N ARG A 53 15.02 38.52 3.53
CA ARG A 53 15.50 37.83 2.31
C ARG A 53 14.73 36.52 2.26
N PRO A 54 13.96 36.19 1.20
CA PRO A 54 13.46 34.84 1.07
C PRO A 54 14.70 33.95 1.00
N ALA A 55 14.97 33.21 2.08
CA ALA A 55 15.72 31.98 1.99
C ALA A 55 15.16 31.25 0.77
N ALA A 56 16.02 30.86 -0.17
CA ALA A 56 15.69 30.16 -1.39
C ALA A 56 14.42 29.34 -1.16
N THR A 57 13.31 29.73 -1.80
CA THR A 57 12.00 29.10 -1.60
C THR A 57 12.23 27.60 -1.64
N ALA A 58 12.10 26.93 -0.49
CA ALA A 58 12.28 25.49 -0.42
C ALA A 58 11.36 24.92 -1.49
N ARG A 59 11.93 24.31 -2.54
CA ARG A 59 11.16 23.77 -3.66
C ARG A 59 10.14 22.81 -3.06
N LYS A 60 8.88 23.24 -3.01
CA LYS A 60 7.80 22.43 -2.46
C LYS A 60 7.68 21.16 -3.27
N VAL A 61 7.79 20.03 -2.60
CA VAL A 61 7.75 18.73 -3.25
C VAL A 61 6.28 18.34 -3.46
N VAL A 62 5.93 17.98 -4.69
CA VAL A 62 4.51 17.81 -5.08
C VAL A 62 3.80 16.75 -4.24
N HIS A 63 4.45 15.62 -3.92
CA HIS A 63 3.80 14.57 -3.13
C HIS A 63 3.58 14.97 -1.67
N GLU A 64 4.51 15.75 -1.09
CA GLU A 64 4.37 16.26 0.28
C GLU A 64 3.21 17.24 0.37
N GLU A 65 3.14 18.22 -0.53
CA GLU A 65 2.03 19.17 -0.55
C GLU A 65 0.70 18.48 -0.89
N LEU A 66 0.70 17.51 -1.81
CA LEU A 66 -0.54 16.80 -2.18
C LEU A 66 -1.10 16.00 -1.00
N ALA A 67 -0.24 15.30 -0.25
CA ALA A 67 -0.67 14.58 0.94
C ALA A 67 -1.22 15.55 2.00
N LEU A 68 -0.45 16.61 2.31
CA LEU A 68 -0.86 17.62 3.28
C LEU A 68 -2.20 18.28 2.92
N GLN A 69 -2.35 18.72 1.66
CA GLN A 69 -3.57 19.38 1.20
C GLN A 69 -4.77 18.43 1.21
N TRP A 70 -4.59 17.14 0.91
CA TRP A 70 -5.67 16.17 1.01
C TRP A 70 -6.06 15.92 2.48
N VAL A 71 -5.09 15.83 3.40
CA VAL A 71 -5.35 15.69 4.85
C VAL A 71 -6.23 16.83 5.38
N VAL A 72 -5.96 18.07 4.97
CA VAL A 72 -6.71 19.26 5.44
C VAL A 72 -7.92 19.60 4.56
N ALA A 73 -8.16 18.86 3.48
CA ALA A 73 -9.26 19.13 2.56
C ALA A 73 -10.62 18.97 3.27
N SER A 74 -11.50 19.94 3.03
CA SER A 74 -12.87 19.94 3.58
C SER A 74 -13.89 20.34 2.51
N GLY A 75 -15.17 20.11 2.80
CA GLY A 75 -16.28 20.44 1.90
C GLY A 75 -16.14 19.80 0.50
N ASN A 76 -16.35 20.62 -0.54
CA ASN A 76 -16.37 20.20 -1.93
C ASN A 76 -15.00 19.67 -2.41
N SER A 77 -13.89 20.27 -1.97
CA SER A 77 -12.54 19.84 -2.37
C SER A 77 -12.26 18.40 -1.97
N ARG A 78 -12.66 18.01 -0.76
CA ARG A 78 -12.54 16.62 -0.28
C ARG A 78 -13.43 15.67 -1.08
N GLN A 79 -14.67 16.06 -1.38
CA GLN A 79 -15.59 15.23 -2.15
C GLN A 79 -15.06 14.97 -3.57
N LEU A 80 -14.52 15.98 -4.24
CA LEU A 80 -13.90 15.83 -5.56
C LEU A 80 -12.65 14.94 -5.53
N ALA A 81 -11.84 15.05 -4.47
CA ALA A 81 -10.71 14.15 -4.26
C ALA A 81 -11.16 12.69 -4.07
N HIS A 82 -12.22 12.48 -3.29
CA HIS A 82 -12.80 11.15 -3.04
C HIS A 82 -13.53 10.56 -4.25
N ALA A 83 -14.00 11.41 -5.17
CA ALA A 83 -14.59 10.99 -6.44
C ALA A 83 -13.52 10.52 -7.45
N ASN A 84 -12.29 11.06 -7.36
CA ASN A 84 -11.18 10.73 -8.26
C ASN A 84 -9.91 10.27 -7.52
N PRO A 85 -10.00 9.31 -6.57
CA PRO A 85 -8.90 9.02 -5.65
C PRO A 85 -7.72 8.35 -6.36
N TRP A 86 -8.00 7.51 -7.38
CA TRP A 86 -6.99 6.82 -8.17
C TRP A 86 -5.98 7.80 -8.80
N PHE A 87 -6.46 8.94 -9.32
CA PHE A 87 -5.62 9.93 -9.97
C PHE A 87 -4.66 10.58 -8.98
N PHE A 88 -5.18 11.02 -7.83
CA PHE A 88 -4.37 11.70 -6.83
C PHE A 88 -3.35 10.76 -6.19
N PHE A 89 -3.71 9.51 -5.91
CA PHE A 89 -2.76 8.53 -5.40
C PHE A 89 -1.68 8.18 -6.42
N GLU A 90 -2.04 7.96 -7.69
CA GLU A 90 -1.04 7.73 -8.74
C GLU A 90 -0.11 8.93 -8.93
N LEU A 91 -0.66 10.14 -8.92
CA LEU A 91 0.14 11.37 -9.05
C LEU A 91 1.10 11.52 -7.86
N MET A 92 0.63 11.25 -6.65
CA MET A 92 1.44 11.25 -5.43
C MET A 92 2.59 10.24 -5.56
N PHE A 93 2.29 8.99 -5.91
CA PHE A 93 3.29 7.94 -6.04
C PHE A 93 4.32 8.25 -7.15
N LYS A 94 3.88 8.69 -8.33
CA LYS A 94 4.78 9.09 -9.43
C LYS A 94 5.70 10.23 -9.00
N SER A 95 5.17 11.24 -8.29
CA SER A 95 5.96 12.33 -7.73
C SER A 95 6.99 11.88 -6.68
N MET A 96 6.62 10.90 -5.83
CA MET A 96 7.56 10.28 -4.88
C MET A 96 8.74 9.63 -5.61
N VAL A 97 8.45 8.79 -6.60
CA VAL A 97 9.48 8.11 -7.41
C VAL A 97 10.36 9.11 -8.16
N CYS A 98 9.77 10.12 -8.82
CA CYS A 98 10.51 11.14 -9.55
C CYS A 98 11.43 11.96 -8.64
N THR A 99 11.02 12.23 -7.40
CA THR A 99 11.83 12.95 -6.42
C THR A 99 13.02 12.10 -5.96
N LEU A 100 12.79 10.80 -5.72
CA LEU A 100 13.88 9.87 -5.38
C LEU A 100 14.85 9.68 -6.53
N ALA A 101 14.35 9.58 -7.76
CA ALA A 101 15.17 9.43 -8.96
C ALA A 101 16.02 10.70 -9.20
N SER A 102 15.39 11.87 -9.20
CA SER A 102 16.08 13.16 -9.37
C SER A 102 17.10 13.44 -8.27
N GLY A 103 16.83 12.95 -7.05
CA GLY A 103 17.73 13.09 -5.91
C GLY A 103 18.78 11.98 -5.78
N GLY A 104 18.81 10.98 -6.67
CA GLY A 104 19.73 9.84 -6.57
C GLY A 104 19.54 8.98 -5.30
N ARG A 105 18.34 8.96 -4.72
CA ARG A 105 18.03 8.29 -3.43
C ARG A 105 17.33 6.94 -3.60
N LEU A 106 17.17 6.46 -4.82
CA LEU A 106 16.53 5.15 -5.08
C LEU A 106 17.30 3.97 -4.45
N ASP A 107 18.61 4.08 -4.31
CA ASP A 107 19.44 3.05 -3.67
C ASP A 107 19.60 3.25 -2.15
N SER A 108 19.17 4.40 -1.63
CA SER A 108 19.23 4.67 -0.19
C SER A 108 18.31 3.71 0.58
N PRO A 109 18.66 3.37 1.85
CA PRO A 109 17.79 2.57 2.70
C PRO A 109 16.39 3.17 2.77
N ARG A 110 15.36 2.34 2.61
CA ARG A 110 13.97 2.81 2.46
C ARG A 110 13.47 3.70 3.60
N ARG A 111 13.93 3.42 4.82
CA ARG A 111 13.66 4.23 6.03
C ARG A 111 14.14 5.68 5.94
N LEU A 112 15.15 5.94 5.11
CA LEU A 112 15.78 7.25 4.97
C LEU A 112 15.35 7.97 3.70
N ARG A 113 14.36 7.48 2.95
CA ARG A 113 13.94 8.05 1.65
C ARG A 113 13.01 9.25 1.77
N PHE A 114 12.19 9.27 2.81
CA PHE A 114 11.16 10.28 3.03
C PHE A 114 11.28 10.90 4.42
N SER A 115 10.77 12.11 4.59
CA SER A 115 10.75 12.81 5.88
C SER A 115 9.73 12.18 6.83
N GLU A 116 9.98 12.24 8.14
CA GLU A 116 9.01 11.77 9.14
C GLU A 116 7.68 12.52 9.03
N ARG A 117 7.75 13.84 8.76
CA ARG A 117 6.57 14.67 8.53
C ARG A 117 5.69 14.15 7.39
N PHE A 118 6.29 13.78 6.26
CA PHE A 118 5.53 13.20 5.14
C PHE A 118 4.94 11.83 5.52
N CYS A 119 5.66 11.01 6.27
CA CYS A 119 5.12 9.74 6.78
C CYS A 119 3.92 9.95 7.72
N ASP A 120 3.93 11.01 8.55
CA ASP A 120 2.80 11.38 9.41
C ASP A 120 1.60 11.86 8.60
N ASP A 121 1.83 12.66 7.56
CA ASP A 121 0.79 13.11 6.62
C ASP A 121 0.13 11.91 5.91
N ILE A 122 0.94 10.95 5.43
CA ILE A 122 0.43 9.70 4.82
C ILE A 122 -0.38 8.88 5.84
N THR A 123 0.12 8.73 7.06
CA THR A 123 -0.58 7.98 8.12
C THR A 123 -1.95 8.60 8.41
N THR A 124 -1.98 9.93 8.56
CA THR A 124 -3.20 10.69 8.80
C THR A 124 -4.16 10.60 7.62
N LEU A 125 -3.65 10.66 6.39
CA LEU A 125 -4.46 10.54 5.18
C LEU A 125 -5.12 9.16 5.09
N VAL A 126 -4.36 8.08 5.31
CA VAL A 126 -4.89 6.71 5.31
C VAL A 126 -5.93 6.52 6.41
N ASP A 127 -5.69 7.06 7.62
CA ASP A 127 -6.65 7.01 8.73
C ASP A 127 -7.97 7.70 8.37
N ASN A 128 -7.89 8.94 7.87
CA ASN A 128 -9.04 9.75 7.50
C ASN A 128 -9.87 9.08 6.39
N ILE A 129 -9.21 8.60 5.33
CA ILE A 129 -9.90 7.91 4.23
C ILE A 129 -10.55 6.61 4.72
N THR A 130 -9.86 5.84 5.58
CA THR A 130 -10.42 4.60 6.12
C THR A 130 -11.67 4.88 6.96
N LYS A 131 -11.61 5.89 7.83
CA LYS A 131 -12.76 6.33 8.64
C LYS A 131 -13.92 6.81 7.76
N ASP A 132 -13.63 7.55 6.70
CA ASP A 132 -14.65 8.02 5.75
C ASP A 132 -15.26 6.86 4.93
N VAL A 133 -14.48 5.84 4.54
CA VAL A 133 -14.98 4.60 3.91
C VAL A 133 -15.95 3.88 4.85
N VAL A 134 -15.55 3.68 6.10
CA VAL A 134 -16.37 3.00 7.12
C VAL A 134 -17.65 3.80 7.42
N ALA A 135 -17.54 5.12 7.61
CA ALA A 135 -18.67 6.00 7.92
C ALA A 135 -19.65 6.11 6.76
N THR A 136 -19.17 6.24 5.52
CA THR A 136 -20.02 6.30 4.33
C THR A 136 -20.76 4.98 4.13
N GLN A 137 -20.08 3.85 4.30
CA GLN A 137 -20.70 2.52 4.18
C GLN A 137 -21.78 2.27 5.25
N ALA A 138 -21.62 2.85 6.45
CA ALA A 138 -22.63 2.78 7.51
C ALA A 138 -23.87 3.66 7.22
N ARG A 139 -23.70 4.79 6.51
CA ARG A 139 -24.78 5.77 6.25
C ARG A 139 -25.53 5.53 4.94
N HIS A 140 -24.85 5.11 3.88
CA HIS A 140 -25.38 5.10 2.50
C HIS A 140 -25.11 3.76 1.80
N ALA A 141 -25.58 2.66 2.38
CA ALA A 141 -25.20 1.30 1.98
C ALA A 141 -25.54 0.91 0.51
N ALA A 142 -26.51 1.56 -0.15
CA ALA A 142 -26.96 1.21 -1.50
C ALA A 142 -26.46 2.17 -2.60
N GLU A 143 -26.64 3.49 -2.43
CA GLU A 143 -26.34 4.47 -3.49
C GLU A 143 -24.85 4.85 -3.56
N ALA A 144 -24.14 4.88 -2.43
CA ALA A 144 -22.71 5.26 -2.38
C ALA A 144 -21.76 4.06 -2.56
N ALA A 145 -22.30 2.84 -2.75
CA ALA A 145 -21.52 1.61 -2.86
C ALA A 145 -20.41 1.63 -3.93
N PRO A 146 -20.63 2.13 -5.17
CA PRO A 146 -19.56 2.15 -6.18
C PRO A 146 -18.44 3.15 -5.84
N ASP A 147 -18.78 4.28 -5.24
CA ASP A 147 -17.81 5.33 -4.89
C ASP A 147 -16.89 4.88 -3.75
N VAL A 148 -17.49 4.29 -2.71
CA VAL A 148 -16.76 3.72 -1.57
C VAL A 148 -15.84 2.58 -2.03
N SER A 149 -16.31 1.73 -2.93
CA SER A 149 -15.50 0.63 -3.49
C SER A 149 -14.32 1.16 -4.30
N ARG A 150 -14.52 2.21 -5.11
CA ARG A 150 -13.44 2.86 -5.87
C ARG A 150 -12.40 3.51 -4.96
N LEU A 151 -12.84 4.22 -3.91
CA LEU A 151 -11.95 4.82 -2.92
C LEU A 151 -11.14 3.77 -2.17
N ASN A 152 -11.78 2.68 -1.73
CA ASN A 152 -11.14 1.57 -1.07
C ASN A 152 -10.10 0.87 -1.95
N ALA A 153 -10.43 0.62 -3.23
CA ALA A 153 -9.51 0.02 -4.18
C ALA A 153 -8.31 0.94 -4.47
N ALA A 154 -8.54 2.23 -4.70
CA ALA A 154 -7.47 3.20 -4.95
C ALA A 154 -6.51 3.30 -3.76
N LEU A 155 -7.03 3.32 -2.52
CA LEU A 155 -6.21 3.27 -1.31
C LEU A 155 -5.39 1.97 -1.23
N ALA A 156 -5.97 0.83 -1.58
CA ALA A 156 -5.29 -0.46 -1.57
C ALA A 156 -4.14 -0.50 -2.58
N PHE A 157 -4.36 0.00 -3.81
CA PHE A 157 -3.31 0.10 -4.83
C PHE A 157 -2.20 1.04 -4.39
N PHE A 158 -2.55 2.20 -3.82
CA PHE A 158 -1.56 3.12 -3.28
C PHE A 158 -0.68 2.46 -2.21
N ILE A 159 -1.28 1.79 -1.21
CA ILE A 159 -0.54 1.08 -0.16
C ILE A 159 0.32 -0.05 -0.74
N ASN A 160 -0.18 -0.77 -1.75
CA ASN A 160 0.60 -1.77 -2.47
C ASN A 160 1.83 -1.14 -3.16
N ASP A 161 1.68 0.02 -3.79
CA ASP A 161 2.78 0.73 -4.46
C ASP A 161 3.80 1.26 -3.43
N LEU A 162 3.34 1.73 -2.27
CA LEU A 162 4.23 2.16 -1.18
C LEU A 162 5.17 1.06 -0.69
N LEU A 163 4.78 -0.22 -0.77
CA LEU A 163 5.64 -1.36 -0.46
C LEU A 163 6.87 -1.46 -1.37
N SER A 164 6.94 -0.71 -2.47
CA SER A 164 8.10 -0.65 -3.37
C SER A 164 9.09 0.46 -2.97
N VAL A 165 8.62 1.58 -2.43
CA VAL A 165 9.44 2.79 -2.23
C VAL A 165 9.67 3.19 -0.78
N MET A 166 8.72 2.93 0.13
CA MET A 166 8.80 3.31 1.54
C MET A 166 9.31 2.17 2.43
N ASP A 167 9.58 2.46 3.71
CA ASP A 167 9.88 1.41 4.70
C ASP A 167 8.71 0.43 4.81
N ARG A 168 9.00 -0.87 4.65
CA ARG A 168 7.98 -1.91 4.68
C ARG A 168 7.32 -2.01 6.05
N SER A 169 8.07 -1.81 7.14
CA SER A 169 7.50 -1.81 8.49
C SER A 169 6.47 -0.69 8.67
N PHE A 170 6.75 0.50 8.15
CA PHE A 170 5.82 1.61 8.12
C PHE A 170 4.55 1.28 7.31
N VAL A 171 4.71 0.77 6.09
CA VAL A 171 3.56 0.45 5.21
C VAL A 171 2.69 -0.68 5.79
N LEU A 172 3.28 -1.71 6.41
CA LEU A 172 2.52 -2.73 7.12
C LEU A 172 1.78 -2.16 8.35
N GLY A 173 2.31 -1.08 8.95
CA GLY A 173 1.59 -0.28 9.95
C GLY A 173 0.33 0.37 9.38
N LEU A 174 0.37 0.88 8.15
CA LEU A 174 -0.83 1.41 7.45
C LEU A 174 -1.86 0.31 7.16
N VAL A 175 -1.42 -0.88 6.76
CA VAL A 175 -2.30 -2.06 6.60
C VAL A 175 -2.97 -2.42 7.92
N ARG A 176 -2.23 -2.38 9.03
CA ARG A 176 -2.77 -2.62 10.39
C ARG A 176 -3.83 -1.59 10.76
N LEU A 177 -3.53 -0.31 10.53
CA LEU A 177 -4.43 0.81 10.77
C LEU A 177 -5.75 0.58 10.02
N TYR A 178 -5.66 0.34 8.71
CA TYR A 178 -6.83 0.05 7.88
C TYR A 178 -7.67 -1.12 8.42
N CYS A 179 -7.01 -2.26 8.71
CA CYS A 179 -7.70 -3.46 9.19
C CYS A 179 -8.37 -3.26 10.55
N ARG A 180 -7.76 -2.46 11.44
CA ARG A 180 -8.31 -2.14 12.77
C ARG A 180 -9.59 -1.33 12.64
N GLU A 181 -9.58 -0.26 11.84
CA GLU A 181 -10.76 0.58 11.66
C GLU A 181 -11.91 -0.20 11.00
N MET A 182 -11.63 -1.02 9.97
CA MET A 182 -12.63 -1.89 9.34
C MET A 182 -13.25 -2.91 10.31
N ALA A 183 -12.48 -3.42 11.26
CA ALA A 183 -12.98 -4.36 12.27
C ALA A 183 -13.89 -3.68 13.31
N SER A 184 -13.67 -2.40 13.61
CA SER A 184 -14.39 -1.67 14.66
C SER A 184 -15.90 -1.59 14.44
N GLN A 185 -16.35 -1.59 13.18
CA GLN A 185 -17.77 -1.46 12.80
C GLN A 185 -18.37 -2.76 12.24
N ARG A 186 -17.71 -3.92 12.45
CA ARG A 186 -18.11 -5.20 11.85
C ARG A 186 -19.46 -5.73 12.35
N THR A 187 -19.91 -5.32 13.54
CA THR A 187 -21.18 -5.76 14.15
C THR A 187 -22.39 -4.93 13.72
N THR A 188 -22.18 -3.88 12.92
CA THR A 188 -23.26 -3.04 12.40
C THR A 188 -23.99 -3.70 11.23
N THR A 189 -25.16 -3.18 10.87
CA THR A 189 -25.99 -3.65 9.75
C THR A 189 -25.24 -3.71 8.41
N SER A 190 -24.19 -2.91 8.24
CA SER A 190 -23.32 -2.89 7.04
C SER A 190 -22.09 -3.80 7.14
N GLY A 191 -21.97 -4.62 8.18
CA GLY A 191 -20.80 -5.45 8.47
C GLY A 191 -20.37 -6.36 7.32
N ALA A 192 -21.32 -6.94 6.57
CA ALA A 192 -21.01 -7.78 5.41
C ALA A 192 -20.31 -7.01 4.28
N GLN A 193 -20.66 -5.74 4.06
CA GLN A 193 -20.04 -4.91 3.03
C GLN A 193 -18.63 -4.46 3.43
N LEU A 194 -18.42 -4.15 4.71
CA LEU A 194 -17.08 -3.87 5.24
C LEU A 194 -16.15 -5.08 5.08
N ILE A 195 -16.68 -6.29 5.23
CA ILE A 195 -15.93 -7.53 4.97
C ILE A 195 -15.54 -7.63 3.49
N TYR A 196 -16.45 -7.34 2.56
CA TYR A 196 -16.12 -7.33 1.14
C TYR A 196 -15.02 -6.33 0.80
N LEU A 197 -15.13 -5.10 1.31
CA LEU A 197 -14.11 -4.06 1.10
C LEU A 197 -12.75 -4.48 1.67
N LYS A 198 -12.74 -5.07 2.88
CA LYS A 198 -11.52 -5.58 3.51
C LYS A 198 -10.90 -6.73 2.72
N LEU A 199 -11.71 -7.67 2.23
CA LEU A 199 -11.23 -8.78 1.40
C LEU A 199 -10.66 -8.28 0.06
N ASP A 200 -11.30 -7.29 -0.57
CA ASP A 200 -10.81 -6.68 -1.81
C ASP A 200 -9.50 -5.90 -1.57
N PHE A 201 -9.41 -5.17 -0.46
CA PHE A 201 -8.19 -4.50 -0.03
C PHE A 201 -7.04 -5.49 0.17
N LEU A 202 -7.27 -6.55 0.96
CA LEU A 202 -6.27 -7.59 1.21
C LEU A 202 -5.85 -8.30 -0.08
N ARG A 203 -6.79 -8.53 -1.02
CA ARG A 203 -6.47 -9.09 -2.34
C ARG A 203 -5.45 -8.25 -3.10
N ILE A 204 -5.63 -6.92 -3.10
CA ILE A 204 -4.73 -6.00 -3.80
C ILE A 204 -3.37 -5.94 -3.09
N VAL A 205 -3.34 -5.71 -1.77
CA VAL A 205 -2.08 -5.61 -1.02
C VAL A 205 -1.29 -6.92 -1.03
N CYS A 206 -1.97 -8.08 -1.00
CA CYS A 206 -1.32 -9.38 -1.07
C CYS A 206 -0.84 -9.76 -2.48
N SER A 207 -1.19 -8.98 -3.51
CA SER A 207 -0.71 -9.19 -4.89
C SER A 207 0.68 -8.60 -5.15
N HIS A 208 1.28 -7.94 -4.14
CA HIS A 208 2.61 -7.37 -4.24
C HIS A 208 3.66 -8.41 -4.65
N GLU A 209 4.58 -8.03 -5.54
CA GLU A 209 5.61 -8.92 -6.14
C GLU A 209 6.51 -9.66 -5.11
N HIS A 210 6.64 -9.09 -3.92
CA HIS A 210 7.44 -9.61 -2.81
C HIS A 210 6.59 -10.20 -1.68
N TYR A 211 5.31 -10.52 -1.92
CA TYR A 211 4.40 -11.09 -0.91
C TYR A 211 5.05 -12.21 -0.10
N PHE A 212 5.68 -13.18 -0.76
CA PHE A 212 6.33 -14.30 -0.09
C PHE A 212 7.45 -13.86 0.88
N SER A 213 8.35 -12.99 0.42
CA SER A 213 9.43 -12.44 1.24
C SER A 213 8.94 -11.57 2.39
N LEU A 214 7.80 -10.88 2.22
CA LEU A 214 7.18 -10.09 3.28
C LEU A 214 6.55 -10.95 4.38
N ASN A 215 6.18 -12.19 4.04
CA ASN A 215 5.60 -13.14 4.98
C ASN A 215 6.63 -14.08 5.62
N LEU A 216 7.89 -14.02 5.23
CA LEU A 216 8.93 -14.88 5.76
C LEU A 216 10.08 -14.01 6.28
N PRO A 217 10.15 -13.72 7.59
CA PRO A 217 11.38 -13.17 8.14
C PRO A 217 12.50 -14.18 7.86
N PHE A 218 13.61 -13.67 7.31
CA PHE A 218 14.84 -14.45 7.20
C PHE A 218 15.17 -15.01 8.61
N CYS A 219 15.56 -16.28 8.68
CA CYS A 219 15.86 -17.00 9.93
C CYS A 219 14.65 -17.44 10.78
N THR A 220 13.57 -17.94 10.17
CA THR A 220 12.59 -18.76 10.92
C THR A 220 13.16 -20.16 11.23
N PRO A 221 12.73 -20.82 12.33
CA PRO A 221 13.08 -22.22 12.61
C PRO A 221 12.76 -23.17 11.43
N LEU A 222 11.73 -22.82 10.63
CA LEU A 222 11.35 -23.52 9.40
C LEU A 222 12.37 -23.36 8.26
N SER A 223 13.02 -22.20 8.14
CA SER A 223 14.13 -22.00 7.20
C SER A 223 15.42 -22.63 7.73
N GLY A 224 15.68 -22.56 9.04
CA GLY A 224 16.86 -23.16 9.67
C GLY A 224 16.91 -24.69 9.52
N ALA A 225 15.76 -25.38 9.54
CA ALA A 225 15.68 -26.82 9.30
C ALA A 225 15.96 -27.22 7.83
N LEU A 226 15.84 -26.29 6.87
CA LEU A 226 16.06 -26.52 5.44
C LEU A 226 17.41 -25.99 4.94
N VAL A 227 18.11 -25.15 5.71
CA VAL A 227 19.48 -24.74 5.41
C VAL A 227 20.40 -25.87 5.87
N ALA A 228 20.92 -26.63 4.90
CA ALA A 228 21.94 -27.65 5.14
C ALA A 228 23.05 -27.09 6.04
N ALA A 229 23.36 -27.83 7.10
CA ALA A 229 24.48 -27.52 7.98
C ALA A 229 25.74 -27.33 7.12
N SER A 230 26.42 -26.19 7.28
CA SER A 230 27.70 -25.91 6.65
C SER A 230 28.69 -27.08 6.87
N PRO A 231 29.44 -27.54 5.85
CA PRO A 231 30.25 -28.75 5.92
C PRO A 231 31.56 -28.61 6.71
N THR A 232 31.81 -27.47 7.36
CA THR A 232 33.00 -27.28 8.20
C THR A 232 32.61 -27.16 9.67
N PRO A 233 32.80 -28.20 10.50
CA PRO A 233 32.63 -28.09 11.94
C PRO A 233 33.88 -27.42 12.51
N SER A 234 33.82 -26.11 12.78
CA SER A 234 34.81 -25.45 13.61
C SER A 234 34.46 -25.69 15.09
N VAL A 235 35.36 -26.37 15.81
CA VAL A 235 35.21 -26.81 17.21
C VAL A 235 34.99 -25.65 18.21
N GLY A 236 35.15 -24.40 17.78
CA GLY A 236 34.86 -23.19 18.58
C GLY A 236 33.43 -22.64 18.47
N SER A 237 32.57 -23.20 17.61
CA SER A 237 31.24 -22.62 17.31
C SER A 237 30.07 -23.31 18.03
N ALA A 238 30.34 -24.27 18.91
CA ALA A 238 29.30 -25.04 19.61
C ALA A 238 28.52 -24.20 20.65
N SER A 239 29.08 -23.11 21.18
CA SER A 239 28.41 -22.32 22.24
C SER A 239 27.53 -21.17 21.72
N SER A 240 27.54 -20.86 20.42
CA SER A 240 26.73 -19.76 19.85
C SER A 240 25.56 -20.23 18.97
N GLN A 241 25.52 -21.51 18.59
CA GLN A 241 24.35 -22.08 17.91
C GLN A 241 23.25 -22.55 18.89
N SER A 242 23.59 -22.68 20.18
CA SER A 242 22.65 -23.15 21.20
C SER A 242 21.50 -22.19 21.48
N SER A 243 21.61 -20.89 21.19
CA SER A 243 20.53 -19.94 21.49
C SER A 243 19.35 -19.99 20.51
N TYR A 244 19.57 -20.44 19.27
CA TYR A 244 18.51 -20.64 18.28
C TYR A 244 18.01 -22.10 18.23
N LEU A 245 18.87 -23.06 18.57
CA LEU A 245 18.51 -24.49 18.67
C LEU A 245 17.81 -24.85 19.99
N SER A 246 17.95 -24.05 21.07
CA SER A 246 17.28 -24.33 22.35
C SER A 246 15.75 -24.29 22.28
N THR A 247 15.15 -23.70 21.24
CA THR A 247 13.70 -23.81 20.99
C THR A 247 13.30 -25.13 20.31
N LEU A 248 14.25 -25.88 19.74
CA LEU A 248 13.98 -27.13 19.03
C LEU A 248 14.16 -28.39 19.90
N VAL A 249 14.75 -28.26 21.09
CA VAL A 249 14.91 -29.36 22.07
C VAL A 249 13.95 -29.23 23.26
N ALA A 250 13.19 -28.14 23.34
CA ALA A 250 12.01 -28.10 24.20
C ALA A 250 10.93 -28.95 23.53
N ASN A 251 10.33 -29.82 24.31
CA ASN A 251 9.34 -30.85 24.00
C ASN A 251 8.00 -30.33 23.39
N GLU A 252 8.00 -29.17 22.76
CA GLU A 252 6.85 -28.62 22.04
C GLU A 252 7.05 -28.88 20.55
N ARG A 253 6.38 -29.92 20.04
CA ARG A 253 6.14 -30.03 18.59
C ARG A 253 5.70 -28.66 18.12
N PRO A 254 6.43 -28.00 17.21
CA PRO A 254 6.06 -26.65 16.88
C PRO A 254 4.69 -26.75 16.21
N ARG A 255 3.72 -26.03 16.77
CA ARG A 255 2.34 -26.01 16.27
C ARG A 255 2.28 -25.18 15.00
N PHE A 256 3.05 -25.60 13.98
CA PHE A 256 3.20 -24.93 12.69
C PHE A 256 1.88 -24.84 11.92
N GLY A 257 0.90 -25.67 12.28
CA GLY A 257 -0.43 -25.64 11.71
C GLY A 257 -1.42 -24.76 12.46
N GLU A 258 -1.09 -24.17 13.61
CA GLU A 258 -2.05 -23.34 14.36
C GLU A 258 -1.90 -21.86 13.96
N LEU A 259 -3.04 -21.17 13.79
CA LEU A 259 -3.08 -19.71 13.58
C LEU A 259 -2.79 -18.99 14.91
N SER A 260 -1.60 -19.22 15.46
CA SER A 260 -1.14 -18.68 16.73
C SER A 260 -0.73 -17.20 16.63
N VAL A 261 -0.61 -16.53 17.78
CA VAL A 261 -0.07 -15.16 17.84
C VAL A 261 1.34 -15.09 17.24
N HIS A 262 2.17 -16.11 17.47
CA HIS A 262 3.50 -16.21 16.88
C HIS A 262 3.43 -16.33 15.34
N PHE A 263 2.52 -17.14 14.81
CA PHE A 263 2.30 -17.23 13.37
C PHE A 263 1.89 -15.87 12.78
N LEU A 264 0.94 -15.17 13.41
CA LEU A 264 0.47 -13.85 12.95
C LEU A 264 1.57 -12.77 12.99
N GLN A 265 2.49 -12.84 13.96
CA GLN A 265 3.63 -11.93 14.05
C GLN A 265 4.67 -12.19 12.96
N GLN A 266 4.87 -13.46 12.58
CA GLN A 266 5.88 -13.85 11.59
C GLN A 266 5.36 -13.72 10.16
N HIS A 267 4.12 -14.14 9.92
CA HIS A 267 3.51 -14.24 8.60
C HIS A 267 2.38 -13.22 8.47
N TYR A 268 2.69 -11.93 8.63
CA TYR A 268 1.66 -10.91 8.88
C TYR A 268 0.55 -10.84 7.82
N LEU A 269 0.87 -10.70 6.53
CA LEU A 269 -0.15 -10.57 5.48
C LEU A 269 -0.92 -11.88 5.25
N ALA A 270 -0.24 -13.02 5.23
CA ALA A 270 -0.85 -14.34 5.14
C ALA A 270 -1.74 -14.61 6.36
N GLY A 271 -1.26 -14.27 7.54
CA GLY A 271 -1.97 -14.33 8.81
C GLY A 271 -3.25 -13.51 8.80
N LEU A 272 -3.22 -12.28 8.28
CA LEU A 272 -4.42 -11.45 8.12
C LEU A 272 -5.45 -12.11 7.19
N VAL A 273 -5.01 -12.67 6.06
CA VAL A 273 -5.91 -13.36 5.12
C VAL A 273 -6.52 -14.61 5.76
N LEU A 274 -5.72 -15.42 6.45
CA LEU A 274 -6.18 -16.64 7.13
C LEU A 274 -7.10 -16.32 8.33
N GLN A 275 -6.81 -15.25 9.05
CA GLN A 275 -7.67 -14.76 10.13
C GLN A 275 -9.02 -14.28 9.59
N GLU A 276 -9.04 -13.60 8.44
CA GLU A 276 -10.28 -13.16 7.80
C GLU A 276 -11.09 -14.35 7.23
N LEU A 277 -10.41 -15.36 6.68
CA LEU A 277 -11.05 -16.62 6.28
C LEU A 277 -11.70 -17.31 7.49
N ARG A 278 -10.95 -17.49 8.59
CA ARG A 278 -11.48 -18.08 9.83
C ARG A 278 -12.65 -17.28 10.41
N ALA A 279 -12.63 -15.95 10.30
CA ALA A 279 -13.70 -15.09 10.81
C ALA A 279 -14.97 -15.12 9.94
N THR A 280 -14.85 -15.44 8.65
CA THR A 280 -15.98 -15.53 7.72
C THR A 280 -16.61 -16.93 7.70
N LEU A 281 -15.83 -17.98 7.99
CA LEU A 281 -16.31 -19.34 8.18
C LEU A 281 -16.86 -19.52 9.61
N PRO A 282 -18.16 -19.84 9.80
CA PRO A 282 -18.70 -20.13 11.12
C PRO A 282 -18.13 -21.46 11.62
N PRO A 283 -17.82 -21.58 12.93
CA PRO A 283 -17.47 -22.88 13.50
C PRO A 283 -18.66 -23.85 13.39
N SER A 284 -18.37 -25.14 13.24
CA SER A 284 -19.35 -26.24 13.31
C SER A 284 -20.41 -26.01 14.41
N GLY A 285 -21.69 -26.13 14.05
CA GLY A 285 -22.81 -26.12 15.00
C GLY A 285 -23.54 -24.79 15.23
N ARG A 286 -23.10 -23.65 14.67
CA ARG A 286 -23.78 -22.35 14.84
C ARG A 286 -24.46 -21.88 13.55
N THR A 287 -25.54 -22.56 13.16
CA THR A 287 -26.37 -22.23 11.98
C THR A 287 -27.34 -21.07 12.21
N GLY A 288 -27.35 -20.45 13.39
CA GLY A 288 -28.23 -19.34 13.74
C GLY A 288 -27.50 -18.05 14.09
N GLY A 289 -27.59 -17.04 13.21
CA GLY A 289 -27.68 -15.64 13.64
C GLY A 289 -26.42 -14.79 13.82
N GLY A 290 -25.20 -15.28 13.56
CA GLY A 290 -23.99 -14.47 13.79
C GLY A 290 -22.78 -14.71 12.89
N GLY A 291 -22.93 -15.44 11.79
CA GLY A 291 -21.87 -15.66 10.79
C GLY A 291 -22.02 -14.74 9.59
N SER A 292 -20.90 -14.37 8.95
CA SER A 292 -20.92 -13.60 7.70
C SER A 292 -21.59 -14.41 6.58
N GLY A 293 -22.42 -13.77 5.75
CA GLY A 293 -23.24 -14.46 4.75
C GLY A 293 -22.42 -15.24 3.69
N PRO A 294 -23.05 -16.18 2.94
CA PRO A 294 -22.35 -17.11 2.05
C PRO A 294 -21.52 -16.43 0.94
N GLY A 295 -21.88 -15.22 0.54
CA GLY A 295 -21.10 -14.46 -0.43
C GLY A 295 -19.74 -13.97 0.12
N THR A 296 -19.66 -13.60 1.40
CA THR A 296 -18.40 -13.19 2.04
C THR A 296 -17.44 -14.38 2.18
N GLN A 297 -17.98 -15.55 2.55
CA GLN A 297 -17.24 -16.81 2.58
C GLN A 297 -16.66 -17.15 1.20
N ARG A 298 -17.48 -17.11 0.15
CA ARG A 298 -17.04 -17.37 -1.22
C ARG A 298 -15.90 -16.44 -1.64
N ARG A 299 -15.96 -15.16 -1.25
CA ARG A 299 -14.90 -14.20 -1.57
C ARG A 299 -13.61 -14.47 -0.78
N ALA A 300 -13.71 -14.81 0.50
CA ALA A 300 -12.54 -15.16 1.32
C ALA A 300 -11.84 -16.43 0.78
N VAL A 301 -12.62 -17.46 0.43
CA VAL A 301 -12.10 -18.68 -0.22
C VAL A 301 -11.47 -18.36 -1.57
N ALA A 302 -12.10 -17.51 -2.38
CA ALA A 302 -11.56 -17.11 -3.68
C ALA A 302 -10.23 -16.37 -3.54
N LEU A 303 -10.07 -15.53 -2.52
CA LEU A 303 -8.81 -14.83 -2.22
C LEU A 303 -7.68 -15.82 -1.93
N VAL A 304 -7.89 -16.73 -0.97
CA VAL A 304 -6.89 -17.75 -0.62
C VAL A 304 -6.55 -18.64 -1.81
N ARG A 305 -7.56 -19.11 -2.55
CA ARG A 305 -7.37 -19.92 -3.74
C ARG A 305 -6.56 -19.19 -4.81
N SER A 306 -6.83 -17.90 -5.01
CA SER A 306 -6.06 -17.09 -5.96
C SER A 306 -4.61 -17.02 -5.52
N LEU A 307 -4.32 -16.70 -4.26
CA LEU A 307 -2.94 -16.63 -3.76
C LEU A 307 -2.19 -17.96 -3.93
N LEU A 308 -2.83 -19.09 -3.62
CA LEU A 308 -2.24 -20.41 -3.84
C LEU A 308 -1.95 -20.64 -5.33
N ALA A 309 -2.86 -20.29 -6.23
CA ALA A 309 -2.66 -20.42 -7.67
C ALA A 309 -1.53 -19.50 -8.19
N TRP A 310 -1.43 -18.27 -7.68
CA TRP A 310 -0.34 -17.35 -8.00
C TRP A 310 1.02 -17.93 -7.59
N HIS A 311 1.11 -18.52 -6.40
CA HIS A 311 2.37 -19.12 -5.93
C HIS A 311 2.74 -20.41 -6.67
N ASP A 312 1.76 -21.24 -7.03
CA ASP A 312 2.03 -22.48 -7.79
C ASP A 312 2.45 -22.18 -9.24
N ALA A 313 1.94 -21.09 -9.83
CA ALA A 313 2.32 -20.64 -11.17
C ALA A 313 3.63 -19.85 -11.24
N ASP A 314 4.15 -19.35 -10.11
CA ASP A 314 5.34 -18.51 -10.09
C ASP A 314 6.62 -19.37 -10.28
N PRO A 315 7.46 -19.06 -11.28
CA PRO A 315 8.69 -19.82 -11.53
C PRO A 315 9.66 -19.79 -10.34
N ARG A 316 9.62 -18.76 -9.49
CA ARG A 316 10.48 -18.61 -8.31
C ARG A 316 10.21 -19.68 -7.23
N PHE A 317 9.04 -20.32 -7.26
CA PHE A 317 8.63 -21.31 -6.27
C PHE A 317 8.58 -22.74 -6.81
N GLN A 318 9.13 -23.03 -7.99
CA GLN A 318 9.08 -24.40 -8.56
C GLN A 318 10.00 -25.40 -7.84
N GLU A 319 11.08 -24.93 -7.22
CA GLU A 319 11.98 -25.81 -6.48
C GLU A 319 11.33 -26.43 -5.24
N GLN A 320 11.63 -27.69 -4.94
CA GLN A 320 11.03 -28.45 -3.84
C GLN A 320 11.13 -27.73 -2.48
N CYS A 321 12.29 -27.14 -2.17
CA CYS A 321 12.49 -26.38 -0.94
C CYS A 321 11.64 -25.10 -0.89
N ALA A 322 11.44 -24.43 -2.02
CA ALA A 322 10.58 -23.26 -2.10
C ALA A 322 9.10 -23.66 -1.95
N ARG A 323 8.65 -24.73 -2.61
CA ARG A 323 7.30 -25.29 -2.48
C ARG A 323 6.98 -25.70 -1.04
N ALA A 324 7.92 -26.33 -0.35
CA ALA A 324 7.74 -26.72 1.05
C ALA A 324 7.51 -25.50 1.95
N ARG A 325 8.25 -24.40 1.73
CA ARG A 325 8.06 -23.14 2.48
C ARG A 325 6.72 -22.48 2.18
N VAL A 326 6.28 -22.49 0.92
CA VAL A 326 4.93 -22.01 0.55
C VAL A 326 3.85 -22.88 1.23
N ALA A 327 4.00 -24.21 1.23
CA ALA A 327 3.06 -25.10 1.88
C ALA A 327 2.98 -24.84 3.41
N LEU A 328 4.12 -24.62 4.06
CA LEU A 328 4.19 -24.27 5.48
C LEU A 328 3.49 -22.94 5.79
N LEU A 329 3.61 -21.95 4.91
CA LEU A 329 2.92 -20.66 5.05
C LEU A 329 1.40 -20.82 5.09
N TYR A 330 0.86 -21.82 4.39
CA TYR A 330 -0.58 -22.07 4.30
C TYR A 330 -1.05 -23.26 5.15
N LEU A 331 -0.17 -23.87 5.95
CA LEU A 331 -0.50 -25.02 6.79
C LEU A 331 -1.69 -24.76 7.75
N PRO A 332 -1.89 -23.53 8.30
CA PRO A 332 -3.07 -23.24 9.12
C PRO A 332 -4.41 -23.32 8.41
N LEU A 333 -4.44 -23.47 7.08
CA LEU A 333 -5.68 -23.78 6.36
C LEU A 333 -6.27 -25.12 6.79
N VAL A 334 -5.45 -26.11 7.12
CA VAL A 334 -5.94 -27.45 7.49
C VAL A 334 -6.89 -27.39 8.69
N PRO A 335 -6.50 -26.86 9.87
CA PRO A 335 -7.43 -26.78 11.00
C PRO A 335 -8.60 -25.83 10.75
N ILE A 336 -8.42 -24.72 10.01
CA ILE A 336 -9.53 -23.81 9.67
C ILE A 336 -10.62 -24.55 8.88
N VAL A 337 -10.21 -25.38 7.92
CA VAL A 337 -11.12 -26.19 7.10
C VAL A 337 -11.74 -27.32 7.93
N LEU A 338 -10.96 -27.99 8.78
CA LEU A 338 -11.45 -29.03 9.69
C LEU A 338 -12.55 -28.50 10.63
N ASP A 339 -12.34 -27.31 11.20
CA ASP A 339 -13.31 -26.62 12.09
C ASP A 339 -14.63 -26.25 11.39
N SER A 340 -14.66 -26.29 10.05
CA SER A 340 -15.79 -25.88 9.21
C SER A 340 -16.37 -27.03 8.36
N LEU A 341 -15.92 -28.28 8.57
CA LEU A 341 -16.25 -29.43 7.71
C LEU A 341 -17.75 -29.69 7.59
N ASP A 342 -18.48 -29.59 8.70
CA ASP A 342 -19.92 -29.91 8.77
C ASP A 342 -20.79 -29.01 7.89
N GLN A 343 -20.26 -27.86 7.44
CA GLN A 343 -20.94 -26.95 6.52
C GLN A 343 -20.59 -27.19 5.06
N MET A 344 -19.39 -27.71 4.78
CA MET A 344 -18.92 -27.96 3.42
C MET A 344 -19.45 -29.28 2.88
N PHE A 345 -19.55 -30.28 3.75
CA PHE A 345 -20.21 -31.54 3.48
C PHE A 345 -21.45 -31.55 4.37
N GLY A 346 -22.66 -31.67 3.83
CA GLY A 346 -23.89 -31.83 4.60
C GLY A 346 -23.92 -33.18 5.35
N TRP A 347 -22.87 -33.51 6.09
CA TRP A 347 -22.67 -34.76 6.80
C TRP A 347 -23.49 -34.71 8.10
N GLY A 348 -24.76 -35.07 7.99
CA GLY A 348 -25.59 -35.29 9.18
C GLY A 348 -27.10 -35.11 8.99
N ALA A 349 -27.58 -34.54 7.90
CA ALA A 349 -29.03 -34.34 7.71
C ALA A 349 -29.76 -35.48 6.97
N ALA A 350 -29.04 -36.53 6.54
CA ALA A 350 -29.61 -37.67 5.81
C ALA A 350 -29.48 -39.03 6.53
N ALA A 351 -28.86 -39.09 7.71
CA ALA A 351 -28.62 -40.36 8.43
C ALA A 351 -29.68 -40.73 9.48
N HIS A 352 -30.75 -39.92 9.63
CA HIS A 352 -31.88 -40.23 10.53
C HIS A 352 -33.22 -39.83 9.88
N ARG A 353 -33.57 -40.47 8.77
CA ARG A 353 -34.98 -40.61 8.37
C ARG A 353 -35.40 -42.06 8.50
#